data_AF-A0A645IHY3-F1
#
_entry.id   AF-A0A645IHY3-F1
#
_cell.length_a   1.000
_cell.length_b   1.000
_cell.length_c   1.000
_cell.angle_alpha   90.00
_cell.angle_beta   90.00
_cell.angle_gamma   90.00
#
_symmetry.space_group_name_H-M   'P 1'
#
loop_
_entity.id
_entity.type
_entity.pdbx_description
1 polymer ?
#
loop_
_entity_poly.entity_id
_entity_poly.type
_entity_poly.pdbx_seq_one_letter_code
_entity_poly.pdbx_strand_id
1 'polypeptide(L)' 'MGDQYADQLPRLTRNIDSMLMLAGYYDENVASEWIATWQGLRRAIAANQYIEIEHFRNEAIALEPFWLHSGKR' A
#
# COMPACT_ATOMS: atom_id res chain seq x y z
N MET A 1 -22.54 0.82 12.01
CA MET A 1 -21.11 0.60 12.30
C MET A 1 -20.46 0.33 10.96
N GLY A 2 -19.71 1.32 10.46
CA GLY A 2 -19.10 1.26 9.13
C GLY A 2 -17.98 0.24 9.08
N ASP A 3 -17.72 -0.31 7.90
CA ASP A 3 -16.54 -1.15 7.69
C ASP A 3 -15.29 -0.28 7.89
N GLN A 4 -14.55 -0.56 8.95
CA GLN A 4 -13.39 0.23 9.37
C GLN A 4 -12.35 0.37 8.24
N TYR A 5 -12.29 -0.60 7.32
CA TYR A 5 -11.42 -0.52 6.16
C TYR A 5 -11.93 0.44 5.10
N ALA A 6 -13.24 0.44 4.82
CA ALA A 6 -13.84 1.37 3.86
C ALA A 6 -13.64 2.83 4.27
N ASP A 7 -13.72 3.12 5.58
CA ASP A 7 -13.47 4.46 6.14
C ASP A 7 -12.02 4.93 5.92
N GLN A 8 -11.06 4.01 5.76
CA GLN A 8 -9.65 4.33 5.48
C GLN A 8 -9.32 4.45 3.99
N LEU A 9 -10.23 4.08 3.09
CA LEU A 9 -9.98 4.07 1.65
C LEU A 9 -9.52 5.44 1.09
N PRO A 10 -10.08 6.59 1.52
CA PRO A 10 -9.59 7.90 1.08
C PRO A 10 -8.14 8.18 1.51
N ARG A 11 -7.79 7.80 2.76
CA ARG A 11 -6.43 7.97 3.29
C ARG A 11 -5.44 7.06 2.55
N LEU A 12 -5.79 5.79 2.35
CA LEU A 12 -4.95 4.84 1.63
C LEU A 12 -4.69 5.30 0.19
N THR A 13 -5.74 5.74 -0.51
CA THR A 13 -5.63 6.23 -1.89
C THR A 13 -4.70 7.43 -1.98
N ARG A 14 -4.90 8.45 -1.12
CA ARG A 14 -4.03 9.63 -1.09
C ARG A 14 -2.56 9.27 -0.87
N ASN A 15 -2.28 8.33 0.03
CA ASN A 15 -0.92 7.91 0.33
C ASN A 15 -0.27 7.19 -0.85
N ILE A 16 -1.00 6.29 -1.52
CA ILE A 16 -0.53 5.61 -2.74
C ILE A 16 -0.19 6.62 -3.83
N ASP A 17 -1.10 7.57 -4.10
CA ASP A 17 -0.89 8.59 -5.12
C ASP A 17 0.32 9.47 -4.79
N SER A 18 0.52 9.79 -3.50
CA SER A 18 1.69 10.55 -3.05
C SER A 18 2.99 9.77 -3.26
N MET A 19 2.99 8.46 -2.98
CA MET A 19 4.17 7.61 -3.21
C MET A 19 4.49 7.48 -4.71
N LEU A 20 3.49 7.36 -5.57
CA LEU A 20 3.70 7.37 -7.03
C LEU A 20 4.41 8.64 -7.51
N MET A 21 4.05 9.80 -6.96
CA MET A 21 4.68 11.08 -7.30
C MET A 21 6.11 11.22 -6.76
N LEU A 22 6.44 10.56 -5.64
CA LEU A 22 7.72 10.68 -4.96
C LEU A 22 8.72 9.57 -5.32
N ALA A 23 8.27 8.48 -5.93
CA ALA A 23 9.08 7.30 -6.22
C ALA A 23 10.10 7.49 -7.36
N GLY A 24 9.98 8.54 -8.18
CA GLY A 24 10.73 8.69 -9.44
C GLY A 24 12.25 8.80 -9.34
N TYR A 25 12.83 8.89 -8.13
CA TYR A 25 14.28 8.89 -7.91
C TYR A 25 14.84 7.51 -7.51
N TYR A 26 13.98 6.53 -7.22
CA TYR A 26 14.36 5.20 -6.76
C TYR A 26 14.30 4.15 -7.88
N ASP A 27 14.82 2.95 -7.62
CA ASP A 27 14.70 1.83 -8.57
C ASP A 27 13.22 1.55 -8.87
N GLU A 28 12.87 1.62 -10.15
CA GLU A 28 11.48 1.53 -10.61
C GLU A 28 10.87 0.16 -10.26
N ASN A 29 11.64 -0.93 -10.35
CA ASN A 29 11.12 -2.27 -10.07
C ASN A 29 10.80 -2.41 -8.58
N VAL A 30 11.74 -2.00 -7.71
CA VAL A 30 11.57 -2.10 -6.26
C VAL A 30 10.44 -1.19 -5.77
N ALA A 31 10.38 0.06 -6.27
CA ALA A 31 9.32 0.98 -5.89
C ALA A 31 7.95 0.53 -6.40
N SER A 32 7.87 0.03 -7.63
CA SER A 32 6.62 -0.46 -8.22
C SER A 32 6.09 -1.69 -7.50
N GLU A 33 6.95 -2.64 -7.12
CA GLU A 33 6.57 -3.81 -6.33
C GLU A 33 5.95 -3.39 -4.99
N TRP A 34 6.64 -2.52 -4.25
CA TRP A 34 6.16 -2.02 -2.96
C TRP A 34 4.81 -1.28 -3.10
N ILE A 35 4.67 -0.39 -4.09
CA ILE A 35 3.42 0.35 -4.32
C ILE A 35 2.30 -0.59 -4.78
N ALA A 36 2.60 -1.62 -5.59
CA ALA A 36 1.61 -2.55 -6.10
C ALA A 36 0.90 -3.33 -4.98
N THR A 37 1.61 -3.71 -3.92
CA THR A 37 1.00 -4.40 -2.76
C THR A 37 -0.04 -3.52 -2.05
N TRP A 38 0.26 -2.22 -1.88
CA TRP A 38 -0.73 -1.27 -1.33
C TRP A 38 -1.91 -1.01 -2.28
N GLN A 39 -1.67 -1.01 -3.60
CA GLN A 39 -2.76 -0.96 -4.58
C GLN A 39 -3.63 -2.22 -4.54
N GLY A 40 -3.05 -3.39 -4.31
CA GLY A 40 -3.74 -4.65 -4.05
C GLY A 40 -4.69 -4.54 -2.86
N LEU A 41 -4.18 -4.05 -1.73
CA LEU A 41 -4.99 -3.77 -0.53
C LEU A 41 -6.15 -2.82 -0.83
N ARG A 42 -5.89 -1.71 -1.54
CA ARG A 42 -6.95 -0.75 -1.92
C ARG A 42 -8.05 -1.42 -2.75
N ARG A 43 -7.68 -2.25 -3.73
CA ARG A 43 -8.65 -2.99 -4.57
C ARG A 43 -9.44 -3.99 -3.74
N ALA A 44 -8.80 -4.73 -2.84
CA ALA A 44 -9.45 -5.71 -1.97
C ALA A 44 -10.46 -5.06 -1.02
N ILE A 45 -10.12 -3.91 -0.41
CA ILE A 45 -11.03 -3.11 0.42
C ILE A 45 -12.23 -2.62 -0.41
N ALA A 46 -11.98 -2.05 -1.59
CA ALA A 46 -13.05 -1.56 -2.46
C ALA A 46 -14.01 -2.66 -2.94
N ALA A 47 -13.51 -3.90 -3.07
CA ALA A 47 -14.29 -5.08 -3.47
C ALA A 47 -14.87 -5.86 -2.27
N ASN A 48 -14.65 -5.41 -1.04
CA ASN A 48 -15.07 -6.08 0.20
C ASN A 48 -14.57 -7.55 0.32
N GLN A 49 -13.35 -7.82 -0.15
CA GLN A 49 -12.76 -9.16 -0.19
C GLN A 49 -11.89 -9.42 1.05
N TYR A 50 -12.51 -9.74 2.19
CA TYR A 50 -11.82 -9.82 3.49
C TYR A 50 -10.57 -10.72 3.54
N ILE A 51 -10.55 -11.86 2.82
CA ILE A 51 -9.37 -12.73 2.75
C ILE A 51 -8.20 -12.01 2.06
N GLU A 52 -8.49 -11.37 0.92
CA GLU A 52 -7.49 -10.60 0.16
C GLU A 52 -7.05 -9.35 0.93
N ILE A 53 -7.94 -8.71 1.70
CA ILE A 53 -7.60 -7.57 2.56
C ILE A 53 -6.50 -7.97 3.55
N GLU A 54 -6.68 -9.07 4.28
CA GLU A 54 -5.67 -9.52 5.24
C GLU A 54 -4.39 -10.01 4.57
N HIS A 55 -4.50 -10.66 3.40
CA HIS A 55 -3.33 -11.09 2.62
C HIS A 55 -2.46 -9.89 2.20
N PHE A 56 -3.03 -8.92 1.47
CA PHE A 56 -2.27 -7.74 1.02
C PHE A 56 -1.80 -6.86 2.18
N ARG A 57 -2.57 -6.78 3.27
CA ARG A 57 -2.16 -6.05 4.48
C ARG A 57 -0.88 -6.65 5.07
N ASN A 58 -0.83 -7.98 5.21
CA ASN A 58 0.34 -8.66 5.75
C ASN A 58 1.56 -8.50 4.84
N GLU A 59 1.38 -8.67 3.53
CA GLU A 59 2.46 -8.45 2.56
C GLU A 59 2.98 -7.01 2.60
N ALA A 60 2.09 -6.02 2.57
CA ALA A 60 2.47 -4.61 2.52
C ALA A 60 3.26 -4.15 3.77
N ILE A 61 2.95 -4.73 4.94
CA ILE A 61 3.65 -4.45 6.21
C ILE A 61 5.01 -5.17 6.26
N ALA A 62 5.10 -6.36 5.66
CA ALA A 62 6.31 -7.17 5.61
C ALA A 62 7.35 -6.60 4.64
N LEU A 63 6.93 -5.99 3.52
CA LEU A 63 7.83 -5.36 2.57
C LEU A 63 8.56 -4.16 3.20
N GLU A 64 9.88 -4.14 3.03
CA GLU A 64 10.70 -3.01 3.44
C GLU A 64 10.46 -1.81 2.52
N PRO A 65 10.37 -0.59 3.07
CA PRO A 65 10.27 0.61 2.26
C PRO A 65 11.50 0.80 1.37
N PHE A 66 11.28 1.23 0.13
CA PHE A 66 12.34 1.40 -0.87
C PHE A 66 13.19 2.68 -0.66
N TRP A 67 12.77 3.61 0.21
CA TRP A 67 13.48 4.87 0.42
C TRP A 67 14.55 4.81 1.52
N LEU A 68 15.58 5.63 1.35
CA LEU A 68 16.68 5.78 2.32
C LEU A 68 16.15 6.29 3.67
N HIS A 69 16.71 5.79 4.77
CA HIS A 69 16.38 6.17 6.15
C HIS A 69 14.93 5.90 6.57
N SER A 70 14.29 4.88 5.99
CA SER A 70 12.94 4.45 6.35
C SER A 70 12.78 3.94 7.80
N GLY A 71 13.89 3.78 8.53
CA GLY A 71 13.89 3.28 9.92
C GLY A 71 13.75 1.77 10.04
N LYS A 72 13.58 1.05 8.91
CA LYS A 72 13.70 -0.41 8.84
C LYS A 72 15.09 -0.76 8.28
N ARG A 73 15.95 -1.32 9.13
CA ARG A 73 17.24 -1.98 8.81
C ARG A 73 17.45 -3.09 9.82
#